data_AF-A0A2D5GVL2-F1
#
_entry.id   AF-A0A2D5GVL2-F1
#
_cell.length_a   1.000
_cell.length_b   1.000
_cell.length_c   1.000
_cell.angle_alpha   90.00
_cell.angle_beta   90.00
_cell.angle_gamma   90.00
#
_symmetry.space_group_name_H-M   'P 1'
#
loop_
_entity.id
_entity.type
_entity.pdbx_description
1 polymer ?
#
loop_
_entity_poly.entity_id
_entity_poly.type
_entity_poly.pdbx_seq_one_letter_code
_entity_poly.pdbx_strand_id
1 'polypeptide(L)'
;MELDFFDDEPTLVEVMWEDVETYAGWNPEAGDVEPPVFTTVGYLVKDEEHKLIISDTKEGLGNVTVFPSGVVLEVVELERVEEEE
;
A
#
# COMPACT_ATOMS: atom_id res chain seq x y z
N MET A 1 11.50 26.31 -2.07
CA MET A 1 11.72 25.03 -2.79
C MET A 1 10.34 24.68 -3.30
N GLU A 2 10.02 25.12 -4.51
CA GLU A 2 8.75 24.79 -5.15
C GLU A 2 8.82 23.32 -5.54
N LEU A 3 7.86 22.54 -5.07
CA LEU A 3 7.75 21.11 -5.31
C LEU A 3 6.92 20.95 -6.60
N ASP A 4 7.61 20.89 -7.74
CA ASP A 4 7.03 20.65 -9.07
C ASP A 4 6.58 19.17 -9.22
N PHE A 5 5.58 18.74 -8.45
CA PHE A 5 5.08 17.34 -8.47
C PHE A 5 3.70 17.16 -9.14
N PHE A 6 3.11 18.19 -9.75
CA PHE A 6 1.65 18.23 -9.98
C PHE A 6 1.18 18.29 -11.44
N ASP A 7 1.80 17.55 -12.37
CA ASP A 7 1.30 17.48 -13.76
C ASP A 7 0.57 16.18 -14.13
N ASP A 8 0.62 15.13 -13.30
CA ASP A 8 -0.12 13.88 -13.53
C ASP A 8 -1.29 13.72 -12.53
N GLU A 9 -2.43 13.23 -13.01
CA GLU A 9 -3.58 12.89 -12.16
C GLU A 9 -3.16 11.80 -11.16
N PRO A 10 -3.42 11.98 -9.85
CA PRO A 10 -2.96 11.02 -8.85
C PRO A 10 -3.66 9.66 -9.02
N THR A 11 -2.88 8.62 -9.29
CA THR A 11 -3.35 7.24 -9.46
C THR A 11 -3.86 6.67 -8.14
N LEU A 12 -5.14 6.29 -8.08
CA LEU A 12 -5.70 5.57 -6.94
C LEU A 12 -5.35 4.08 -7.06
N VAL A 13 -4.81 3.49 -6.00
CA VAL A 13 -4.39 2.08 -5.99
C VAL A 13 -4.95 1.34 -4.79
N GLU A 14 -5.21 0.05 -5.00
CA GLU A 14 -5.40 -0.96 -3.97
C GLU A 14 -4.09 -1.75 -3.81
N VAL A 15 -3.58 -1.84 -2.58
CA VAL A 15 -2.34 -2.55 -2.25
C VAL A 15 -2.68 -3.73 -1.35
N MET A 16 -2.41 -4.94 -1.81
CA MET A 16 -2.49 -6.16 -1.01
C MET A 16 -1.11 -6.48 -0.44
N TRP A 17 -1.00 -6.73 0.86
CA TRP A 17 0.27 -6.90 1.56
C TRP A 17 0.18 -7.83 2.77
N GLU A 18 1.30 -8.44 3.14
CA GLU A 18 1.45 -9.30 4.32
C GLU A 18 1.96 -8.49 5.52
N ASP A 19 1.29 -8.59 6.68
CA ASP A 19 1.81 -7.97 7.90
C ASP A 19 2.86 -8.85 8.59
N VAL A 20 3.99 -8.24 8.94
CA VAL A 20 5.11 -8.95 9.55
C VAL A 20 4.88 -9.02 11.05
N GLU A 21 4.43 -10.19 11.51
CA GLU A 21 4.12 -10.43 12.90
C GLU A 21 5.24 -11.17 13.66
N THR A 22 5.22 -11.05 14.98
CA THR A 22 6.11 -11.81 15.87
C THR A 22 5.30 -12.82 16.68
N TYR A 23 5.69 -14.09 16.59
CA TYR A 23 5.09 -15.18 17.35
C TYR A 23 5.98 -15.63 18.50
N ALA A 24 5.34 -16.03 19.60
CA ALA A 24 6.04 -16.62 20.73
C ALA A 24 6.53 -18.02 20.35
N GLY A 25 7.85 -18.23 20.27
CA GLY A 25 8.46 -19.49 19.81
C GLY A 25 8.25 -20.72 20.71
N TRP A 26 7.60 -20.57 21.86
CA TRP A 26 7.14 -21.69 22.70
C TRP A 26 5.75 -22.19 22.30
N ASN A 27 5.01 -21.46 21.46
CA ASN A 27 3.79 -21.97 20.86
C ASN A 27 4.19 -23.09 19.87
N PRO A 28 3.70 -24.33 20.03
CA PRO A 28 3.99 -25.43 19.10
C PRO A 28 3.61 -25.13 17.65
N GLU A 29 2.70 -24.19 17.40
CA GLU A 29 2.28 -23.75 16.07
C GLU A 29 3.22 -22.68 15.46
N ALA A 30 4.16 -22.10 16.22
CA ALA A 30 4.96 -20.95 15.77
C ALA A 30 5.86 -21.19 14.54
N GLY A 31 6.08 -22.45 14.14
CA GLY A 31 6.84 -22.80 12.94
C GLY A 31 6.01 -22.92 11.66
N ASP A 32 4.69 -22.79 11.77
CA ASP A 32 3.72 -23.01 10.70
C ASP A 32 2.60 -21.96 10.80
N VAL A 33 3.01 -20.69 10.91
CA VAL A 33 2.11 -19.53 10.92
C VAL A 33 2.29 -18.76 9.61
N GLU A 34 1.18 -18.35 9.03
CA GLU A 34 1.16 -17.48 7.85
C GLU A 34 0.89 -16.04 8.30
N PRO A 35 1.58 -15.03 7.72
CA PRO A 35 1.27 -13.65 8.00
C PRO A 35 -0.14 -13.30 7.50
N PRO A 36 -0.90 -12.48 8.24
CA PRO A 36 -2.19 -12.02 7.77
C PRO A 36 -2.03 -11.11 6.54
N VAL A 37 -2.92 -11.31 5.57
CA VAL A 37 -2.98 -10.48 4.37
C VAL A 37 -3.99 -9.36 4.57
N PHE A 38 -3.58 -8.14 4.26
CA PHE A 38 -4.40 -6.94 4.33
C PHE A 38 -4.46 -6.22 2.99
N THR A 39 -5.49 -5.39 2.86
CA THR A 39 -5.69 -4.52 1.71
C THR A 39 -5.75 -3.08 2.19
N THR A 40 -4.97 -2.20 1.55
CA THR A 40 -4.95 -0.77 1.81
C THR A 40 -5.18 -0.01 0.52
N VAL A 41 -6.11 0.95 0.53
CA VAL A 41 -6.37 1.84 -0.61
C VAL A 41 -5.73 3.20 -0.36
N GLY A 42 -5.09 3.76 -1.38
CA GLY A 42 -4.53 5.11 -1.32
C GLY A 42 -4.08 5.62 -2.68
N TYR A 43 -3.67 6.88 -2.74
CA TYR A 43 -3.07 7.47 -3.93
C TYR A 43 -1.60 7.13 -4.00
N LEU A 44 -1.15 6.62 -5.15
CA LEU A 44 0.24 6.30 -5.40
C LEU A 44 1.08 7.58 -5.34
N VAL A 45 2.04 7.61 -4.42
CA VAL A 45 3.00 8.72 -4.29
C VAL A 45 4.31 8.32 -4.97
N LYS A 46 4.77 7.09 -4.75
CA LYS A 46 6.01 6.59 -5.34
C LYS A 46 6.07 5.08 -5.38
N ASP A 47 6.58 4.54 -6.47
CA ASP A 47 6.97 3.14 -6.61
C ASP A 47 8.48 3.06 -6.88
N GLU A 48 9.22 2.40 -5.99
CA GLU A 48 10.66 2.18 -6.08
C GLU A 48 10.98 0.69 -5.91
N GLU A 49 12.18 0.28 -6.33
CA GLU A 49 12.66 -1.12 -6.22
C GLU A 49 12.49 -1.74 -4.83
N HIS A 50 12.60 -0.94 -3.76
CA HIS A 50 12.60 -1.43 -2.38
C HIS A 50 11.40 -0.98 -1.54
N LYS A 51 10.57 -0.08 -2.07
CA LYS A 51 9.40 0.40 -1.33
C LYS A 51 8.30 0.94 -2.25
N LEU A 52 7.07 0.81 -1.77
CA LEU A 52 5.88 1.46 -2.29
C LEU A 52 5.42 2.52 -1.28
N ILE A 53 5.03 3.70 -1.78
CA ILE A 53 4.53 4.81 -0.96
C ILE A 53 3.16 5.22 -1.48
N ILE A 54 2.17 5.21 -0.59
CA ILE A 54 0.82 5.73 -0.86
C ILE A 54 0.43 6.78 0.17
N SER A 55 -0.59 7.58 -0.17
CA SER A 55 -1.24 8.48 0.78
C SER A 55 -2.76 8.30 0.79
N ASP A 56 -3.38 8.50 1.95
CA ASP A 56 -4.85 8.45 2.10
C ASP A 56 -5.58 9.65 1.47
N THR A 57 -4.83 10.69 1.10
CA THR A 57 -5.35 11.87 0.42
C THR A 57 -4.50 12.19 -0.80
N LYS A 58 -5.11 12.93 -1.74
CA LYS A 58 -4.39 13.43 -2.92
C LYS A 58 -3.22 14.32 -2.48
N GLU A 59 -2.19 14.38 -3.32
CA GLU A 59 -1.02 15.25 -3.14
C GLU A 59 -0.11 14.91 -1.93
N GLY A 60 -0.34 13.79 -1.25
CA GLY A 60 0.51 13.37 -0.12
C GLY A 60 0.40 14.26 1.12
N LEU A 61 -0.69 15.04 1.25
CA LEU A 61 -0.91 15.96 2.37
C LEU A 61 -1.44 15.28 3.63
N GLY A 62 -1.92 14.04 3.51
CA GLY A 62 -2.52 13.26 4.59
C GLY A 62 -1.54 12.29 5.21
N ASN A 63 -2.05 11.13 5.66
CA ASN A 63 -1.19 10.06 6.14
C ASN A 63 -0.45 9.45 4.96
N VAL A 64 0.82 9.18 5.17
CA VAL A 64 1.70 8.51 4.19
C VAL A 64 2.04 7.13 4.75
N THR A 65 1.78 6.11 3.95
CA THR A 65 2.11 4.72 4.28
C THR A 65 3.22 4.25 3.36
N VAL A 66 4.23 3.60 3.94
CA VAL A 66 5.39 3.07 3.23
C VAL A 66 5.44 1.57 3.45
N PHE A 67 5.36 0.81 2.36
CA PHE A 67 5.49 -0.64 2.36
C PHE A 67 6.86 -1.02 1.82
N PRO A 68 7.66 -1.85 2.51
CA PRO A 68 8.77 -2.54 1.88
C PRO A 68 8.27 -3.42 0.73
N SER A 69 8.91 -3.41 -0.44
CA SER A 69 8.41 -4.18 -1.59
C SER A 69 8.31 -5.69 -1.34
N GLY A 70 9.10 -6.21 -0.39
CA GLY A 70 9.07 -7.62 -0.01
C GLY A 70 7.80 -8.08 0.72
N VAL A 71 6.96 -7.16 1.22
CA VAL A 71 5.67 -7.48 1.85
C VAL A 71 4.48 -7.18 0.94
N VAL A 72 4.71 -6.54 -0.20
CA VAL A 72 3.65 -6.22 -1.18
C VAL A 72 3.41 -7.45 -2.04
N LEU A 73 2.16 -7.92 -2.05
CA LEU A 73 1.72 -9.06 -2.85
C LEU A 73 1.20 -8.61 -4.21
N GLU A 74 0.39 -7.55 -4.23
CA GLU A 74 -0.25 -7.05 -5.45
C GLU A 74 -0.55 -5.55 -5.33
N VAL A 75 -0.51 -4.86 -6.46
CA VAL A 75 -0.95 -3.47 -6.60
C VAL A 75 -1.88 -3.39 -7.80
N VAL A 76 -3.09 -2.88 -7.58
CA VAL A 76 -4.12 -2.74 -8.61
C VAL A 76 -4.52 -1.27 -8.72
N GLU A 77 -4.46 -0.71 -9.92
CA GLU A 77 -5.01 0.63 -10.19
C GLU A 77 -6.54 0.58 -10.18
N LEU A 78 -7.16 1.53 -9.47
CA LEU A 78 -8.60 1.61 -9.31
C LEU A 78 -9.19 2.66 -10.24
N GLU A 79 -10.16 2.24 -11.05
CA GLU A 79 -10.92 3.12 -11.93
C GLU A 79 -12.25 3.52 -11.28
N ARG A 80 -12.67 4.78 -11.49
CA ARG A 80 -13.99 5.23 -11.09
C ARG A 80 -15.03 4.61 -12.02
N VAL A 81 -15.96 3.84 -11.48
CA VAL A 81 -17.16 3.42 -12.21
C VAL A 81 -18.16 4.58 -12.21
N GLU A 82 -18.56 5.04 -13.38
CA GLU A 82 -19.70 5.95 -13.51
C GLU A 82 -20.99 5.12 -13.48
N GLU A 83 -21.89 5.41 -12.52
CA GLU A 83 -23.22 4.83 -12.52
C GLU A 83 -24.07 5.54 -13.59
N GLU A 84 -24.63 4.78 -14.55
CA GLU A 84 -25.63 5.30 -15.47
C GLU A 84 -26.94 5.56 -14.69
N GLU A 85 -27.43 6.81 -14.68
CA GLU A 85 -28.70 7.22 -14.06
C GLU A 85 -29.94 6.62 -14.76
#